data_AF-A0A1Q6GQ99-F1
#
_entry.id   AF-A0A1Q6GQ99-F1
#
_cell.length_a   1.000
_cell.length_b   1.000
_cell.length_c   1.000
_cell.angle_alpha   90.00
_cell.angle_beta   90.00
_cell.angle_gamma   90.00
#
_symmetry.space_group_name_H-M   'P 1'
#
loop_
_entity.id
_entity.type
_entity.pdbx_description
1 polymer ?
#
loop_
_entity_poly.entity_id
_entity_poly.type
_entity_poly.pdbx_seq_one_letter_code
_entity_poly.pdbx_strand_id
1 'polypeptide(L)'
;MLELVKKKYSQKHSVNGVVPKEKWSEKYIQGNIILNSRDVHLDSEFAYKEGDTDIRIDLLRVVDGAVTFVELKRLDDARMLKSTDESPEVVEQMIRYSEFIDKHKSDILNYYKMLYEIKSNLGLPVPASHPEYVNINPELLIFDRWEKSHPAREKHRSRMEELLSREGIAYEIVGDWK
;
A
#
# COMPACT_ATOMS: atom_id res chain seq x y z
N MET A 1 -33.01 -0.36 -0.36
CA MET A 1 -31.77 -1.09 -0.71
C MET A 1 -30.65 -0.79 0.30
N LEU A 2 -30.24 0.47 0.50
CA LEU A 2 -29.24 0.87 1.52
C LEU A 2 -29.59 0.41 2.95
N GLU A 3 -30.84 0.58 3.38
CA GLU A 3 -31.33 0.13 4.69
C GLU A 3 -31.17 -1.39 4.90
N LEU A 4 -31.41 -2.16 3.85
CA LEU A 4 -31.34 -3.62 3.86
C LEU A 4 -29.87 -4.10 3.90
N VAL A 5 -28.98 -3.39 3.19
CA VAL A 5 -27.53 -3.59 3.25
C VAL A 5 -27.01 -3.28 4.66
N LYS A 6 -27.37 -2.12 5.24
CA LYS A 6 -26.98 -1.75 6.61
C LYS A 6 -27.46 -2.76 7.66
N LYS A 7 -28.67 -3.31 7.49
CA LYS A 7 -29.26 -4.30 8.40
C LYS A 7 -28.65 -5.70 8.27
N LYS A 8 -28.09 -6.04 7.10
CA LYS A 8 -27.43 -7.32 6.80
C LYS A 8 -25.91 -7.29 7.01
N TYR A 9 -25.30 -6.11 6.94
CA TYR A 9 -23.89 -5.91 7.30
C TYR A 9 -23.78 -5.98 8.83
N SER A 10 -22.97 -6.90 9.34
CA SER A 10 -22.84 -7.17 10.77
C SER A 10 -22.14 -6.01 11.49
N GLN A 11 -22.88 -4.96 11.84
CA GLN A 11 -22.46 -3.94 12.79
C GLN A 11 -22.61 -4.39 14.25
N LYS A 12 -22.90 -5.67 14.51
CA LYS A 12 -22.83 -6.20 15.88
C LYS A 12 -21.41 -5.93 16.40
N HIS A 13 -21.33 -5.10 17.44
CA HIS A 13 -20.10 -4.61 18.09
C HIS A 13 -19.37 -3.44 17.41
N SER A 14 -19.96 -2.72 16.45
CA SER A 14 -19.35 -1.49 15.95
C SER A 14 -19.40 -0.37 16.99
N VAL A 15 -18.32 0.40 17.10
CA VAL A 15 -18.24 1.66 17.85
C VAL A 15 -17.99 2.76 16.81
N ASN A 16 -18.88 3.76 16.74
CA ASN A 16 -18.86 4.81 15.71
C ASN A 16 -18.84 4.27 14.26
N GLY A 17 -19.52 3.13 14.00
CA GLY A 17 -19.59 2.54 12.67
C GLY A 17 -18.39 1.67 12.28
N VAL A 18 -17.37 1.52 13.14
CA VAL A 18 -16.20 0.65 12.93
C VAL A 18 -16.22 -0.50 13.92
N VAL A 19 -16.06 -1.73 13.46
CA VAL A 19 -15.87 -2.89 14.35
C VAL A 19 -14.46 -2.79 14.97
N PRO A 20 -14.27 -2.84 16.30
CA PRO A 20 -12.96 -2.69 16.92
C PRO A 20 -11.89 -3.66 16.41
N LYS A 21 -12.29 -4.85 15.95
CA LYS A 21 -11.40 -5.84 15.30
C LYS A 21 -10.91 -5.39 13.92
N GLU A 22 -11.68 -4.56 13.22
CA GLU A 22 -11.37 -4.00 11.91
C GLU A 22 -10.60 -2.67 12.01
N LYS A 23 -10.57 -2.06 13.20
CA LYS A 23 -9.72 -0.91 13.53
C LYS A 23 -8.27 -1.31 13.27
N TRP A 24 -7.67 -0.68 12.25
CA TRP A 24 -6.32 -0.97 11.77
C TRP A 24 -6.15 -2.33 11.08
N SER A 25 -7.21 -2.85 10.46
CA SER A 25 -7.04 -3.86 9.41
C SER A 25 -6.35 -3.22 8.19
N GLU A 26 -5.58 -4.00 7.45
CA GLU A 26 -4.85 -3.50 6.27
C GLU A 26 -5.80 -2.85 5.24
N LYS A 27 -6.98 -3.45 5.00
CA LYS A 27 -8.01 -2.87 4.13
C LYS A 27 -8.64 -1.59 4.69
N TYR A 28 -8.84 -1.48 6.01
CA TYR A 28 -9.27 -0.22 6.62
C TYR A 28 -8.21 0.86 6.44
N ILE A 29 -6.94 0.50 6.57
CA ILE A 29 -5.82 1.42 6.38
C ILE A 29 -5.78 1.87 4.91
N GLN A 30 -5.68 0.93 3.98
CA GLN A 30 -5.71 1.19 2.55
C GLN A 30 -6.86 2.13 2.12
N GLY A 31 -8.09 1.85 2.57
CA GLY A 31 -9.26 2.66 2.23
C GLY A 31 -9.18 4.11 2.72
N ASN A 32 -8.69 4.33 3.94
CA ASN A 32 -8.50 5.68 4.47
C ASN A 32 -7.38 6.44 3.75
N ILE A 33 -6.29 5.79 3.37
CA ILE A 33 -5.24 6.42 2.57
C ILE A 33 -5.87 6.97 1.29
N ILE A 34 -6.53 6.11 0.50
CA ILE A 34 -7.15 6.50 -0.76
C ILE A 34 -8.16 7.64 -0.59
N LEU A 35 -8.95 7.63 0.49
CA LEU A 35 -9.95 8.67 0.74
C LEU A 35 -9.32 10.02 1.12
N ASN A 36 -8.17 10.03 1.78
CA ASN A 36 -7.50 11.25 2.25
C ASN A 36 -6.43 11.77 1.27
N SER A 37 -5.95 10.96 0.33
CA SER A 37 -4.94 11.33 -0.69
C SER A 37 -5.39 10.96 -2.11
N ARG A 38 -6.65 11.28 -2.40
CA ARG A 38 -7.35 10.90 -3.64
C ARG A 38 -6.78 11.56 -4.89
N ASP A 39 -6.02 12.63 -4.70
CA ASP A 39 -5.32 13.43 -5.69
C ASP A 39 -3.94 12.87 -6.08
N VAL A 40 -3.51 11.76 -5.47
CA VAL A 40 -2.29 11.05 -5.88
C VAL A 40 -2.54 9.59 -6.24
N HIS A 41 -3.59 8.94 -5.73
CA HIS A 41 -3.84 7.52 -6.01
C HIS A 41 -4.66 7.30 -7.27
N LEU A 42 -4.12 6.48 -8.19
CA LEU A 42 -4.81 6.08 -9.42
C LEU A 42 -5.38 4.66 -9.32
N ASP A 43 -4.82 3.79 -8.49
CA ASP A 43 -5.34 2.45 -8.26
C ASP A 43 -5.18 2.02 -6.80
N SER A 44 -6.11 1.19 -6.35
CA SER A 44 -6.21 0.66 -4.99
C SER A 44 -5.85 -0.81 -4.89
N GLU A 45 -5.52 -1.47 -6.00
CA GLU A 45 -4.95 -2.82 -6.01
C GLU A 45 -4.46 -3.16 -7.43
N PHE A 46 -3.16 -3.32 -7.61
CA PHE A 46 -2.64 -3.93 -8.84
C PHE A 46 -2.61 -5.44 -8.66
N ALA A 47 -3.18 -6.19 -9.60
CA ALA A 47 -3.14 -7.64 -9.61
C ALA A 47 -2.77 -8.15 -11.01
N TYR A 48 -1.73 -8.98 -11.08
CA TYR A 48 -1.25 -9.59 -12.30
C TYR A 48 -1.02 -11.09 -12.09
N LYS A 49 -1.56 -11.90 -13.00
CA LYS A 49 -1.39 -13.35 -12.97
C LYS A 49 -1.11 -13.89 -14.37
N GLU A 50 0.07 -14.48 -14.54
CA GLU A 50 0.49 -15.13 -15.78
C GLU A 50 1.43 -16.30 -15.47
N GLY A 51 1.02 -17.52 -15.84
CA GLY A 51 1.76 -18.73 -15.49
C GLY A 51 1.97 -18.83 -13.97
N ASP A 52 3.23 -18.97 -13.56
CA ASP A 52 3.65 -19.00 -12.15
C ASP A 52 3.85 -17.60 -11.54
N THR A 53 3.71 -16.54 -12.34
CA THR A 53 3.82 -15.16 -11.85
C THR A 53 2.49 -14.72 -11.26
N ASP A 54 2.49 -14.46 -9.95
CA ASP A 54 1.35 -13.90 -9.20
C ASP A 54 1.82 -12.66 -8.42
N ILE A 55 1.48 -11.46 -8.91
CA ILE A 55 1.88 -10.17 -8.34
C ILE A 55 0.62 -9.45 -7.86
N ARG A 56 0.64 -8.98 -6.61
CA ARG A 56 -0.42 -8.16 -6.04
C ARG A 56 0.18 -7.03 -5.20
N ILE A 57 0.00 -5.79 -5.65
CA ILE A 57 0.55 -4.62 -4.96
C ILE A 57 -0.59 -3.72 -4.50
N ASP A 58 -0.54 -3.26 -3.25
CA ASP A 58 -1.68 -2.64 -2.59
C ASP A 58 -2.12 -1.33 -3.21
N LEU A 59 -1.20 -0.45 -3.58
CA LEU A 59 -1.55 0.90 -4.02
C LEU A 59 -0.71 1.30 -5.22
N LEU A 60 -1.28 2.20 -6.03
CA LEU A 60 -0.54 2.91 -7.06
C LEU A 60 -0.82 4.39 -6.97
N ARG A 61 0.26 5.17 -6.93
CA ARG A 61 0.21 6.63 -6.94
C ARG A 61 0.91 7.22 -8.15
N VAL A 62 0.48 8.41 -8.54
CA VAL A 62 1.12 9.24 -9.56
C VAL A 62 1.43 10.59 -8.95
N VAL A 63 2.71 10.87 -8.77
CA VAL A 63 3.23 12.13 -8.23
C VAL A 63 4.29 12.63 -9.19
N ASP A 64 4.20 13.88 -9.64
CA ASP A 64 5.13 14.47 -10.61
C ASP A 64 5.33 13.61 -11.88
N GLY A 65 4.26 12.95 -12.32
CA GLY A 65 4.26 12.06 -13.48
C GLY A 65 4.83 10.66 -13.22
N ALA A 66 5.37 10.39 -12.04
CA ALA A 66 5.92 9.09 -11.66
C ALA A 66 4.82 8.11 -11.24
N VAL A 67 4.60 7.06 -12.04
CA VAL A 67 3.81 5.90 -11.62
C VAL A 67 4.62 5.09 -10.61
N THR A 68 4.18 5.10 -9.35
CA THR A 68 4.87 4.43 -8.25
C THR A 68 3.95 3.44 -7.56
N PHE A 69 4.42 2.20 -7.46
CA PHE A 69 3.77 1.13 -6.73
C PHE A 69 4.11 1.22 -5.25
N VAL A 70 3.10 1.05 -4.40
CA VAL A 70 3.25 1.16 -2.94
C VAL A 70 2.67 -0.09 -2.29
N GLU A 71 3.51 -0.83 -1.59
CA GLU A 71 3.10 -1.96 -0.73
C GLU A 71 2.77 -1.43 0.66
N LEU A 72 1.66 -1.89 1.25
CA LEU A 72 1.25 -1.49 2.59
C LEU A 72 1.55 -2.60 3.59
N LYS A 73 2.27 -2.28 4.66
CA LYS A 73 2.45 -3.18 5.80
C LYS A 73 2.09 -2.49 7.10
N ARG A 74 1.71 -3.28 8.09
CA ARG A 74 1.67 -2.81 9.49
C ARG A 74 3.05 -3.01 10.10
N LEU A 75 3.45 -2.09 10.97
CA LEU A 75 4.76 -2.16 11.62
C LEU A 75 4.99 -3.47 12.39
N ASP A 76 3.92 -4.05 12.94
CA ASP A 76 3.90 -5.31 13.68
C ASP A 76 3.56 -6.54 12.82
N ASP A 77 3.56 -6.40 11.49
CA ASP A 77 3.39 -7.55 10.59
C ASP A 77 4.57 -8.51 10.70
N ALA A 78 4.29 -9.80 10.87
CA ALA A 78 5.30 -10.84 11.05
C ALA A 78 6.26 -10.98 9.86
N ARG A 79 5.86 -10.47 8.68
CA ARG A 79 6.66 -10.48 7.45
C ARG A 79 7.69 -9.35 7.40
N MET A 80 7.60 -8.36 8.30
CA MET A 80 8.52 -7.21 8.36
C MET A 80 9.89 -7.57 8.94
N LEU A 81 9.93 -8.47 9.92
CA LEU A 81 11.14 -8.87 10.61
C LEU A 81 11.07 -10.35 11.01
N LYS A 82 12.16 -11.07 10.79
CA LYS A 82 12.36 -12.41 11.33
C LYS A 82 13.14 -12.35 12.66
N SER A 83 13.00 -13.40 13.47
CA SER A 83 13.82 -13.58 14.67
C SER A 83 15.25 -14.04 14.36
N THR A 84 15.50 -14.51 13.15
CA THR A 84 16.78 -15.02 12.64
C THR A 84 17.44 -14.02 11.68
N ASP A 85 18.68 -14.30 11.24
CA ASP A 85 19.42 -13.50 10.26
C ASP A 85 18.95 -13.71 8.80
N GLU A 86 17.89 -14.49 8.58
CA GLU A 86 17.30 -14.64 7.25
C GLU A 86 16.63 -13.35 6.79
N SER A 87 16.67 -13.10 5.47
CA SER A 87 15.91 -12.01 4.88
C SER A 87 14.42 -12.18 5.18
N PRO A 88 13.72 -11.15 5.66
CA PRO A 88 12.29 -11.21 5.88
C PRO A 88 11.54 -11.14 4.54
N GLU A 89 10.33 -11.71 4.51
CA GLU A 89 9.50 -11.83 3.30
C GLU A 89 9.26 -10.48 2.62
N VAL A 90 9.15 -9.38 3.39
CA VAL A 90 8.97 -8.04 2.81
C VAL A 90 10.12 -7.65 1.87
N VAL A 91 11.37 -8.03 2.17
CA VAL A 91 12.52 -7.69 1.33
C VAL A 91 12.45 -8.46 0.01
N GLU A 92 12.20 -9.77 0.08
CA GLU A 92 12.01 -10.62 -1.10
C GLU A 92 10.85 -10.13 -1.97
N GLN A 93 9.76 -9.69 -1.34
CA GLN A 93 8.59 -9.12 -2.00
C GLN A 93 8.94 -7.83 -2.75
N MET A 94 9.67 -6.89 -2.12
CA MET A 94 10.06 -5.63 -2.74
C MET A 94 11.04 -5.81 -3.92
N ILE A 95 11.98 -6.75 -3.80
CA ILE A 95 12.89 -7.12 -4.90
C ILE A 95 12.09 -7.67 -6.08
N ARG A 96 11.21 -8.65 -5.82
CA ARG A 96 10.36 -9.26 -6.84
C ARG A 96 9.47 -8.24 -7.55
N TYR A 97 8.97 -7.24 -6.81
CA TYR A 97 8.19 -6.17 -7.40
C TYR A 97 9.03 -5.26 -8.28
N SER A 98 10.22 -4.86 -7.83
CA SER A 98 11.15 -4.06 -8.64
C SER A 98 11.50 -4.76 -9.96
N GLU A 99 11.85 -6.04 -9.91
CA GLU A 99 12.14 -6.86 -11.10
C GLU A 99 10.95 -6.95 -12.06
N PHE A 100 9.74 -7.16 -11.52
CA PHE A 100 8.52 -7.19 -12.31
C PHE A 100 8.25 -5.83 -12.97
N ILE A 101 8.38 -4.74 -12.21
CA ILE A 101 8.12 -3.39 -12.71
C ILE A 101 9.11 -3.04 -13.81
N ASP A 102 10.41 -3.30 -13.65
CA ASP A 102 11.39 -3.02 -14.70
C ASP A 102 11.11 -3.81 -15.98
N LYS A 103 10.80 -5.11 -15.84
CA LYS A 103 10.48 -5.99 -16.97
C LYS A 103 9.26 -5.51 -17.75
N HIS A 104 8.24 -4.99 -17.06
CA HIS A 104 6.95 -4.62 -17.67
C HIS A 104 6.71 -3.10 -17.75
N LYS A 105 7.73 -2.26 -17.53
CA LYS A 105 7.56 -0.80 -17.37
C LYS A 105 6.82 -0.11 -18.51
N SER A 106 7.07 -0.51 -19.75
CA SER A 106 6.40 0.09 -20.92
C SER A 106 4.91 -0.23 -20.94
N ASP A 107 4.55 -1.49 -20.63
CA ASP A 107 3.16 -1.94 -20.61
C ASP A 107 2.40 -1.32 -19.43
N ILE A 108 3.05 -1.27 -18.26
CA ILE A 108 2.55 -0.58 -17.07
C ILE A 108 2.27 0.89 -17.39
N LEU A 109 3.22 1.60 -18.00
CA LEU A 109 3.05 3.02 -18.32
C LEU A 109 1.87 3.24 -19.28
N ASN A 110 1.80 2.46 -20.35
CA ASN A 110 0.72 2.56 -21.33
C ASN A 110 -0.64 2.27 -20.70
N TYR A 111 -0.71 1.23 -19.87
CA TYR A 111 -1.91 0.87 -19.13
C TYR A 111 -2.37 2.03 -18.23
N TYR A 112 -1.49 2.60 -17.42
CA TYR A 112 -1.87 3.65 -16.49
C TYR A 112 -2.16 5.00 -17.16
N LYS A 113 -1.53 5.31 -18.29
CA LYS A 113 -1.94 6.44 -19.15
C LYS A 113 -3.38 6.25 -19.64
N MET A 114 -3.69 5.08 -20.19
CA MET A 114 -5.05 4.77 -20.63
C MET A 114 -6.06 4.82 -19.47
N LEU A 115 -5.72 4.26 -18.31
CA LEU A 115 -6.59 4.25 -17.14
C LEU A 115 -6.86 5.68 -16.64
N TYR A 116 -5.84 6.53 -16.61
CA TYR A 116 -5.96 7.95 -16.26
C TYR A 116 -6.96 8.64 -17.20
N GLU A 117 -6.78 8.50 -18.52
CA GLU A 117 -7.66 9.10 -19.51
C GLU A 117 -9.11 8.62 -19.37
N ILE A 118 -9.33 7.31 -19.18
CA ILE A 118 -10.67 6.75 -18.98
C ILE A 118 -11.32 7.35 -17.72
N LYS A 119 -10.60 7.38 -16.59
CA LYS A 119 -11.13 7.92 -15.33
C LYS A 119 -11.42 9.41 -15.43
N SER A 120 -10.53 10.18 -16.02
CA SER A 120 -10.69 11.61 -16.26
C SER A 120 -11.92 11.91 -17.12
N ASN A 121 -12.09 11.19 -18.24
CA ASN A 121 -13.24 11.34 -19.13
C ASN A 121 -14.58 10.96 -18.47
N LEU A 122 -14.55 10.04 -17.49
CA LEU A 122 -15.73 9.67 -16.70
C LEU A 122 -16.01 10.63 -15.53
N GLY A 123 -15.19 11.67 -15.33
CA GLY A 123 -15.28 12.57 -14.17
C GLY A 123 -14.96 11.88 -12.85
N LEU A 124 -14.21 10.77 -12.88
CA LEU A 124 -13.76 10.08 -11.68
C LEU A 124 -12.50 10.76 -11.12
N PRO A 125 -12.24 10.64 -9.81
CA PRO A 125 -11.00 11.14 -9.22
C PRO A 125 -9.78 10.52 -9.91
N VAL A 126 -8.85 11.38 -10.30
CA VAL A 126 -7.55 11.04 -10.86
C VAL A 126 -6.47 11.87 -10.16
N PRO A 127 -5.21 11.43 -10.22
CA PRO A 127 -4.11 12.21 -9.68
C PRO A 127 -3.97 13.58 -10.34
N ALA A 128 -3.33 14.53 -9.65
CA ALA A 128 -3.08 15.87 -10.18
C ALA A 128 -2.16 15.87 -11.41
N SER A 129 -1.23 14.91 -11.47
CA SER A 129 -0.28 14.75 -12.57
C SER A 129 -0.65 13.57 -13.46
N HIS A 130 -0.55 13.75 -14.77
CA HIS A 130 -0.73 12.67 -15.74
C HIS A 130 0.48 11.70 -15.67
N PRO A 131 0.29 10.37 -15.83
CA PRO A 131 1.39 9.41 -15.87
C PRO A 131 2.39 9.70 -17.00
N GLU A 132 3.68 9.87 -16.68
CA GLU A 132 4.73 10.17 -17.65
C GLU A 132 5.80 9.09 -17.73
N TYR A 133 6.19 8.53 -16.58
CA TYR A 133 7.18 7.46 -16.45
C TYR A 133 6.83 6.51 -15.30
N VAL A 134 7.55 5.38 -15.22
CA VAL A 134 7.37 4.39 -14.14
C VAL A 134 8.58 4.42 -13.22
N ASN A 135 8.33 4.58 -11.92
CA ASN A 135 9.34 4.36 -10.90
C ASN A 135 9.53 2.85 -10.72
N ILE A 136 10.74 2.36 -11.04
CA ILE A 136 11.08 0.94 -10.95
C ILE A 136 11.15 0.47 -9.50
N ASN A 137 11.47 1.38 -8.57
CA ASN A 137 11.60 1.06 -7.16
C ASN A 137 10.24 1.24 -6.47
N PRO A 138 9.54 0.15 -6.11
CA PRO A 138 8.33 0.26 -5.32
C PRO A 138 8.67 0.82 -3.93
N GLU A 139 7.69 1.45 -3.31
CA GLU A 139 7.83 2.01 -1.98
C GLU A 139 7.07 1.16 -0.96
N LEU A 140 7.58 1.13 0.27
CA LEU A 140 6.93 0.47 1.38
C LEU A 140 6.28 1.52 2.28
N LEU A 141 4.95 1.50 2.38
CA LEU A 141 4.23 2.32 3.35
C LEU A 141 3.96 1.49 4.59
N ILE A 142 4.46 1.95 5.74
CA ILE A 142 4.40 1.23 7.00
C ILE A 142 3.47 1.96 7.94
N PHE A 143 2.34 1.32 8.27
CA PHE A 143 1.41 1.86 9.25
C PHE A 143 1.82 1.46 10.67
N ASP A 144 2.20 2.45 11.45
CA ASP A 144 2.46 2.32 12.87
C ASP A 144 1.17 2.53 13.69
N ARG A 145 0.64 1.40 14.17
CA ARG A 145 -0.55 1.37 15.01
C ARG A 145 -0.26 1.45 16.52
N TRP A 146 1.01 1.59 16.92
CA TRP A 146 1.36 1.58 18.34
C TRP A 146 1.11 2.95 18.99
N GLU A 147 -0.08 3.10 19.56
CA GLU A 147 -0.50 4.32 20.28
C GLU A 147 0.33 4.60 21.56
N LYS A 148 1.18 3.66 22.02
CA LYS A 148 2.00 3.80 23.23
C LYS A 148 3.46 3.45 22.96
N SER A 149 4.38 4.25 23.46
CA SER A 149 5.80 3.89 23.44
C SER A 149 6.09 2.75 24.42
N HIS A 150 6.95 1.82 24.00
CA HIS A 150 7.45 0.72 24.82
C HIS A 150 8.86 0.35 24.31
N PRO A 151 9.85 0.06 25.17
CA PRO A 151 11.23 -0.19 24.72
C PRO A 151 11.36 -1.27 23.64
N ALA A 152 10.58 -2.35 23.74
CA ALA A 152 10.56 -3.39 22.72
C ALA A 152 10.03 -2.92 21.35
N ARG A 153 9.10 -1.95 21.33
CA ARG A 153 8.53 -1.36 20.11
C ARG A 153 9.53 -0.45 19.42
N GLU A 154 10.23 0.39 20.20
CA GLU A 154 11.30 1.23 19.65
C GLU A 154 12.43 0.36 19.08
N LYS A 155 12.84 -0.69 19.81
CA LYS A 155 13.84 -1.64 19.30
C LYS A 155 13.38 -2.32 18.01
N HIS A 156 12.11 -2.69 17.91
CA HIS A 156 11.55 -3.27 16.68
C HIS A 156 11.59 -2.28 15.51
N ARG A 157 11.17 -1.03 15.74
CA ARG A 157 11.21 0.02 14.72
C ARG A 157 12.63 0.25 14.21
N SER A 158 13.59 0.45 15.11
CA SER A 158 14.98 0.70 14.71
C SER A 158 15.60 -0.46 13.94
N ARG A 159 15.31 -1.71 14.32
CA ARG A 159 15.79 -2.88 13.56
C ARG A 159 15.18 -2.96 12.16
N MET A 160 13.92 -2.58 12.02
CA MET A 160 13.22 -2.53 10.74
C MET A 160 13.81 -1.43 9.86
N GLU A 161 14.01 -0.22 10.39
CA GLU A 161 14.60 0.90 9.65
C GLU A 161 16.03 0.60 9.19
N GLU A 162 16.85 -0.01 10.07
CA GLU A 162 18.21 -0.45 9.74
C GLU A 162 18.22 -1.47 8.60
N LEU A 163 17.33 -2.47 8.66
CA LEU A 163 17.16 -3.46 7.61
C LEU A 163 16.78 -2.79 6.28
N LEU A 164 15.70 -2.00 6.25
CA LEU A 164 15.24 -1.39 5.00
C LEU A 164 16.28 -0.45 4.39
N SER A 165 16.98 0.31 5.24
CA SER A 165 18.08 1.17 4.79
C SER A 165 19.24 0.36 4.22
N ARG A 166 19.59 -0.78 4.83
CA ARG A 166 20.66 -1.66 4.34
C ARG A 166 20.30 -2.28 2.99
N GLU A 167 19.05 -2.69 2.81
CA GLU A 167 18.55 -3.26 1.55
C GLU A 167 18.19 -2.18 0.50
N GLY A 168 18.33 -0.88 0.83
CA GLY A 168 18.03 0.22 -0.10
C GLY A 168 16.54 0.37 -0.46
N ILE A 169 15.64 -0.12 0.39
CA ILE A 169 14.19 -0.06 0.16
C ILE A 169 13.69 1.33 0.55
N ALA A 170 13.01 2.02 -0.38
CA ALA A 170 12.33 3.27 -0.08
C ALA A 170 11.10 2.98 0.79
N TYR A 171 10.97 3.69 1.93
CA TYR A 171 9.84 3.50 2.83
C TYR A 171 9.38 4.81 3.48
N GLU A 172 8.14 4.81 3.93
CA GLU A 172 7.54 5.85 4.75
C GLU A 172 6.84 5.19 5.93
N ILE A 173 7.06 5.71 7.15
CA ILE A 173 6.31 5.30 8.33
C ILE A 173 5.25 6.35 8.62
N VAL A 174 3.98 5.93 8.60
CA VAL A 174 2.85 6.77 8.96
C VAL A 174 2.21 6.27 10.25
N GLY A 175 1.78 7.20 11.10
CA GLY A 175 1.07 6.92 12.34
C GLY A 175 0.10 8.05 12.65
N ASP A 176 -0.93 7.76 13.46
CA ASP A 176 -1.99 8.71 13.84
C ASP A 176 -2.87 9.22 12.68
N TRP A 177 -3.99 8.53 12.43
CA TRP A 177 -5.17 9.17 11.83
C TRP A 177 -6.10 9.54 12.97
N LYS A 178 -5.95 10.77 13.46
CA LYS A 178 -6.87 11.37 14.42
C LYS A 178 -8.11 11.89 13.73
#